data_AF-A0A3D2BYX2-F1
#
_entry.id   AF-A0A3D2BYX2-F1
#
_cell.length_a   1.000
_cell.length_b   1.000
_cell.length_c   1.000
_cell.angle_alpha   90.00
_cell.angle_beta   90.00
_cell.angle_gamma   90.00
#
_symmetry.space_group_name_H-M   'P 1'
#
loop_
_entity.id
_entity.type
_entity.pdbx_description
1 polymer ?
#
loop_
_entity_poly.entity_id
_entity_poly.type
_entity_poly.pdbx_seq_one_letter_code
_entity_poly.pdbx_strand_id
1 'polypeptide(L)' 'FRMIKEGAAKIEGEKISDRNLVPEAGTAVYQVGKRKFARVTIT' A
#
# COMPACT_ATOMS: atom_id res chain seq x y z
N PHE A 1 11.56 -2.38 3.48
CA PHE A 1 12.02 -2.16 2.08
C PHE A 1 11.86 -3.38 1.18
N ARG A 2 11.98 -4.63 1.67
CA ARG A 2 11.91 -5.84 0.83
C ARG A 2 10.56 -6.03 0.13
N MET A 3 9.44 -5.86 0.84
CA MET A 3 8.10 -6.08 0.28
C MET A 3 7.68 -5.07 -0.81
N ILE A 4 8.14 -3.82 -0.73
CA ILE A 4 7.90 -2.79 -1.78
C ILE A 4 8.78 -3.10 -3.00
N LYS A 5 10.08 -3.41 -2.81
CA LYS A 5 10.99 -3.82 -3.90
C LYS A 5 10.54 -5.09 -4.62
N GLU A 6 9.95 -6.05 -3.91
CA GLU A 6 9.41 -7.29 -4.48
C GLU A 6 8.01 -7.09 -5.12
N GLY A 7 7.47 -5.86 -5.12
CA GLY A 7 6.16 -5.54 -5.70
C GLY A 7 5.00 -6.25 -5.01
N ALA A 8 5.18 -6.64 -3.74
CA ALA A 8 4.18 -7.34 -2.94
C ALA A 8 3.23 -6.37 -2.23
N ALA A 9 3.56 -5.08 -2.15
CA ALA A 9 2.71 -4.05 -1.58
C ALA A 9 1.87 -3.37 -2.66
N LYS A 10 0.57 -3.18 -2.39
CA LYS A 10 -0.38 -2.52 -3.28
C LYS A 10 -1.27 -1.54 -2.52
N ILE A 11 -1.75 -0.50 -3.20
CA ILE A 11 -2.77 0.44 -2.73
C ILE A 11 -3.89 0.42 -3.75
N GLU A 12 -5.14 0.17 -3.33
CA GLU A 12 -6.29 0.14 -4.24
C GLU A 12 -6.10 -0.79 -5.46
N GLY A 13 -5.24 -1.82 -5.32
CA GLY A 13 -4.88 -2.75 -6.40
C GLY A 13 -3.66 -2.34 -7.23
N GLU A 14 -3.18 -1.11 -7.12
CA GLU A 14 -1.99 -0.60 -7.78
C GLU A 14 -0.70 -0.93 -7.01
N LYS A 15 0.37 -1.34 -7.68
CA LYS A 15 1.63 -1.70 -7.02
C LYS A 15 2.34 -0.47 -6.48
N ILE A 16 2.74 -0.52 -5.21
CA ILE A 16 3.62 0.49 -4.64
C ILE A 16 5.05 0.16 -5.07
N SER A 17 5.63 1.00 -5.92
CA SER A 17 7.06 0.97 -6.28
C SER A 17 7.88 1.94 -5.41
N ASP A 18 7.24 3.00 -4.92
CA ASP A 18 7.90 4.08 -4.19
C ASP A 18 7.80 3.89 -2.67
N ARG A 19 8.96 3.86 -2.00
CA ARG A 19 9.02 3.67 -0.53
C ARG A 19 8.66 4.94 0.24
N ASN A 20 8.79 6.08 -0.41
CA ASN A 20 8.50 7.40 0.15
C ASN A 20 7.13 7.90 -0.28
N LEU A 21 6.27 7.01 -0.81
CA LEU A 21 4.91 7.35 -1.16
C LEU A 21 4.21 7.91 0.08
N VAL A 22 3.79 9.17 -0.03
CA VAL A 22 2.98 9.84 0.98
C VAL A 22 1.53 9.64 0.56
N PRO A 23 0.75 8.88 1.33
CA PRO A 23 -0.66 8.70 1.01
C PRO A 23 -1.45 9.98 1.22
N GLU A 24 -2.37 10.25 0.31
CA GLU A 24 -3.27 11.40 0.42
C GLU A 24 -4.30 11.22 1.53
N ALA A 25 -4.81 12.34 2.04
CA ALA A 25 -5.91 12.34 2.99
C ALA A 25 -7.15 11.69 2.34
N GLY A 26 -7.79 10.78 3.05
CA GLY A 26 -8.86 9.95 2.53
C GLY A 26 -8.84 8.53 3.08
N THR A 27 -9.60 7.64 2.45
CA THR A 27 -9.62 6.21 2.81
C THR A 27 -9.08 5.41 1.65
N ALA A 28 -8.04 4.62 1.91
CA ALA A 28 -7.44 3.73 0.92
C ALA A 28 -7.18 2.34 1.52
N VAL A 29 -7.28 1.31 0.68
CA VAL A 29 -6.98 -0.07 1.06
C VAL A 29 -5.56 -0.42 0.66
N TYR A 30 -4.75 -0.77 1.66
CA TYR A 30 -3.39 -1.24 1.51
C TYR A 30 -3.39 -2.76 1.58
N GLN A 31 -2.77 -3.38 0.60
CA GLN A 31 -2.59 -4.81 0.54
C GLN A 31 -1.09 -5.13 0.60
N VAL A 32 -0.74 -6.13 1.41
CA VAL A 32 0.62 -6.66 1.50
C VAL A 32 0.58 -8.17 1.25
N GLY A 33 1.15 -8.60 0.12
CA GLY A 33 1.07 -9.98 -0.35
C GLY A 33 -0.37 -10.41 -0.66
N LYS A 34 -0.66 -11.72 -0.56
CA LYS A 34 -1.97 -12.28 -0.93
C LYS A 34 -3.03 -12.22 0.18
N ARG A 35 -2.62 -12.08 1.45
CA ARG A 35 -3.49 -12.30 2.61
C ARG A 35 -3.60 -11.13 3.58
N LYS A 36 -2.70 -10.15 3.54
CA LYS A 36 -2.77 -9.01 4.45
C LYS A 36 -3.40 -7.83 3.73
N PHE A 37 -4.49 -7.33 4.29
CA PHE A 37 -5.21 -6.16 3.81
C PHE A 37 -5.48 -5.26 5.01
N ALA A 38 -5.34 -3.95 4.82
CA ALA A 38 -5.61 -2.95 5.82
C ALA A 38 -6.32 -1.78 5.14
N ARG A 39 -7.49 -1.40 5.65
CA ARG A 39 -8.14 -0.15 5.25
C ARG A 39 -7.63 0.95 6.17
N VAL A 40 -6.97 1.95 5.59
CA VAL A 40 -6.40 3.08 6.33
C VAL A 40 -7.18 4.32 5.95
N THR A 41 -7.67 5.03 6.96
CA THR A 41 -8.30 6.33 6.80
C THR A 41 -7.34 7.36 7.39
N ILE A 42 -6.94 8.31 6.56
CA ILE A 42 -6.06 9.42 6.90
C ILE A 42 -6.94 10.67 6.90
N THR A 43 -7.06 11.27 8.07
CA THR A 43 -7.73 12.56 8.31
C THR A 43 -6.73 13.68 8.42
#